data_AF-A0A0H3G0Q3-F1
#
_entry.id   AF-A0A0H3G0Q3-F1
#
_cell.length_a   1.000
_cell.length_b   1.000
_cell.length_c   1.000
_cell.angle_alpha   90.00
_cell.angle_beta   90.00
_cell.angle_gamma   90.00
#
_symmetry.space_group_name_H-M   'P 1'
#
loop_
_entity.id
_entity.type
_entity.pdbx_description
1 polymer ?
#
loop_
_entity_poly.entity_id
_entity_poly.type
_entity_poly.pdbx_seq_one_letter_code
_entity_poly.pdbx_strand_id
1 'polypeptide(L)'
;MKKTLAILLFSLSACASSNLPNKINGKYYWSGDKLCKKYKIYKEDVIECSDKKGRNINYRSAMNDSEYQIYYRRWLSSVARSKAGFEQQSVPSQNNYLSPTMYPAFTGSINP
;
A
#
# COMPACT_ATOMS: atom_id res chain seq x y z
N MET A 1 -11.36 16.91 -47.72
CA MET A 1 -10.62 15.72 -47.23
C MET A 1 -9.86 16.08 -45.97
N LYS A 2 -9.72 15.14 -45.03
CA LYS A 2 -8.81 15.16 -43.86
C LYS A 2 -9.27 16.03 -42.67
N LYS A 3 -10.29 15.56 -41.94
CA LYS A 3 -10.47 15.92 -40.52
C LYS A 3 -9.54 15.02 -39.71
N THR A 4 -8.58 15.67 -39.09
CA THR A 4 -7.41 15.13 -38.43
C THR A 4 -7.79 14.15 -37.31
N LEU A 5 -7.22 12.95 -37.39
CA LEU A 5 -7.08 11.98 -36.31
C LEU A 5 -6.46 12.69 -35.09
N ALA A 6 -7.24 12.98 -34.05
CA ALA A 6 -6.73 13.47 -32.78
C ALA A 6 -7.40 12.70 -31.64
N ILE A 7 -7.24 11.37 -31.64
CA ILE A 7 -7.72 10.49 -30.58
C ILE A 7 -6.55 9.56 -30.22
N LEU A 8 -5.55 10.05 -29.48
CA LEU A 8 -4.47 9.17 -29.01
C LEU A 8 -3.63 9.75 -27.84
N LEU A 9 -4.23 10.54 -26.94
CA LEU A 9 -3.54 11.06 -25.75
C LEU A 9 -4.40 11.05 -24.48
N PHE A 10 -5.35 10.12 -24.37
CA PHE A 10 -5.90 9.75 -23.07
C PHE A 10 -4.91 8.81 -22.38
N SER A 11 -3.73 9.31 -22.05
CA SER A 11 -2.73 8.60 -21.26
C SER A 11 -3.39 8.28 -19.92
N LEU A 12 -3.68 7.00 -19.70
CA LEU A 12 -4.23 6.47 -18.46
C LEU A 12 -3.30 6.85 -17.30
N SER A 13 -3.55 8.00 -16.69
CA SER A 13 -3.12 8.27 -15.31
C SER A 13 -3.99 7.39 -14.41
N ALA A 14 -3.67 6.10 -14.39
CA ALA A 14 -4.11 5.23 -13.33
C ALA A 14 -3.49 5.79 -12.05
N CYS A 15 -4.23 6.66 -11.35
CA CYS A 15 -3.88 7.09 -10.00
C CYS A 15 -3.78 5.80 -9.19
N ALA A 16 -2.55 5.35 -8.95
CA ALA A 16 -2.25 4.24 -8.07
C ALA A 16 -2.83 4.64 -6.70
N SER A 17 -4.02 4.13 -6.40
CA SER A 17 -4.66 4.37 -5.13
C SER A 17 -3.80 3.65 -4.10
N SER A 18 -3.02 4.41 -3.33
CA SER A 18 -2.15 3.86 -2.31
C SER A 18 -3.05 3.23 -1.25
N ASN A 19 -3.14 1.90 -1.28
CA ASN A 19 -3.90 1.12 -0.30
C ASN A 19 -3.11 0.97 1.01
N LEU A 20 -2.54 2.06 1.51
CA LEU A 20 -1.82 2.08 2.78
C LEU A 20 -2.78 2.46 3.91
N PRO A 21 -2.63 1.87 5.11
CA PRO A 21 -3.33 2.33 6.30
C PRO A 21 -3.04 3.80 6.58
N ASN A 22 -4.07 4.56 6.98
CA ASN A 22 -3.89 5.97 7.33
C ASN A 22 -3.49 6.11 8.80
N LYS A 23 -2.62 7.07 9.07
CA LYS A 23 -2.25 7.45 10.43
C LYS A 23 -3.27 8.43 10.99
N ILE A 24 -3.93 8.06 12.09
CA ILE A 24 -4.95 8.86 12.78
C ILE A 24 -4.57 8.86 14.27
N ASN A 25 -4.35 10.04 14.84
CA ASN A 25 -3.95 10.20 16.25
C ASN A 25 -2.77 9.30 16.67
N GLY A 26 -1.72 9.22 15.83
CA GLY A 26 -0.54 8.41 16.10
C GLY A 26 -0.66 6.92 15.74
N LYS A 27 -1.87 6.39 15.57
CA LYS A 27 -2.15 4.97 15.31
C LYS A 27 -2.56 4.73 13.86
N TYR A 28 -2.37 3.51 13.34
CA TYR A 28 -2.64 3.17 11.95
C TYR A 28 -3.99 2.46 11.81
N TYR A 29 -4.82 2.90 10.87
CA TYR A 29 -6.14 2.32 10.63
C TYR A 29 -6.39 2.08 9.14
N TRP A 30 -7.09 1.00 8.84
CA TRP A 30 -7.72 0.82 7.54
C TRP A 30 -8.84 1.85 7.41
N SER A 31 -8.60 2.94 6.70
CA SER A 31 -9.60 3.98 6.43
C SER A 31 -9.39 4.55 5.04
N GLY A 32 -10.35 5.31 4.51
CA GLY A 32 -10.30 5.87 3.15
C GLY A 32 -10.69 4.87 2.05
N ASP A 33 -11.00 3.62 2.41
CA ASP A 33 -11.54 2.62 1.49
C ASP A 33 -13.07 2.75 1.34
N LYS A 34 -13.65 1.94 0.46
CA LYS A 34 -15.10 1.96 0.20
C LYS A 34 -15.95 1.76 1.46
N LEU A 35 -15.42 0.99 2.42
CA LEU A 35 -16.09 0.63 3.67
C LEU A 35 -15.70 1.54 4.85
N CYS A 36 -14.92 2.61 4.63
CA CYS A 36 -14.61 3.59 5.67
C CYS A 36 -14.27 4.95 5.03
N LYS A 37 -15.23 5.53 4.31
CA LYS A 37 -15.02 6.80 3.58
C LYS A 37 -14.95 8.00 4.51
N LYS A 38 -15.75 7.98 5.56
CA LYS A 38 -15.72 8.94 6.66
C LYS A 38 -15.40 8.17 7.92
N TYR A 39 -14.70 8.82 8.85
CA TYR A 39 -14.42 8.22 10.15
C TYR A 39 -14.64 9.26 11.26
N LYS A 40 -14.88 8.76 12.47
CA LYS A 40 -14.79 9.51 13.71
C LYS A 40 -14.10 8.66 14.77
N ILE A 41 -13.45 9.32 15.73
CA ILE A 41 -12.84 8.63 16.87
C ILE A 41 -13.97 8.16 17.78
N TYR A 42 -14.01 6.85 18.04
CA TYR A 42 -15.00 6.25 18.94
C TYR A 42 -14.37 5.93 20.30
N LYS A 43 -13.19 5.29 20.29
CA LYS A 43 -12.34 5.04 21.46
C LYS A 43 -10.88 5.26 21.08
N GLU A 44 -9.98 5.19 22.05
CA GLU A 44 -8.54 5.45 21.88
C GLU A 44 -7.90 4.64 20.73
N ASP A 45 -8.35 3.39 20.55
CA ASP A 45 -7.87 2.44 19.54
C ASP A 45 -8.93 2.07 18.51
N VAL A 46 -10.07 2.77 18.47
CA VAL A 46 -11.18 2.37 17.60
C VAL A 46 -11.76 3.58 16.90
N ILE A 47 -11.82 3.49 15.58
CA ILE A 47 -12.58 4.43 14.74
C ILE A 47 -13.93 3.84 14.39
N GLU A 48 -14.94 4.70 14.36
CA GLU A 48 -16.21 4.40 13.73
C GLU A 48 -16.17 4.91 12.29
N CYS A 49 -16.47 4.02 11.37
CA CYS A 49 -16.47 4.28 9.94
C CYS A 49 -17.90 4.50 9.47
N SER A 50 -18.06 5.47 8.58
CA SER A 50 -19.37 5.86 8.05
C SER A 50 -19.35 5.90 6.52
N ASP A 51 -20.53 5.64 5.94
CA ASP A 51 -20.76 5.79 4.52
C ASP A 51 -20.81 7.29 4.11
N LYS A 52 -21.02 7.56 2.81
CA LYS A 52 -21.11 8.94 2.31
C LYS A 52 -22.22 9.76 2.98
N LYS A 53 -23.32 9.09 3.38
CA LYS A 53 -24.51 9.69 4.01
C LYS A 53 -24.34 9.85 5.52
N GLY A 54 -23.20 9.48 6.09
CA GLY A 54 -22.92 9.59 7.53
C GLY A 54 -23.53 8.47 8.37
N ARG A 55 -23.99 7.38 7.74
CA ARG A 55 -24.49 6.21 8.48
C ARG A 55 -23.32 5.35 8.92
N ASN A 56 -23.35 4.91 10.17
CA ASN A 56 -22.41 3.91 10.69
C ASN A 56 -22.50 2.63 9.86
N ILE A 57 -21.35 2.12 9.45
CA ILE A 57 -21.25 0.85 8.69
C ILE A 57 -20.38 -0.19 9.40
N ASN A 58 -19.32 0.23 10.09
CA ASN A 58 -18.46 -0.66 10.87
C ASN A 58 -17.59 0.14 11.86
N TYR A 59 -16.93 -0.62 12.74
CA TYR A 59 -15.88 -0.15 13.61
C TYR A 59 -14.57 -0.81 13.20
N ARG A 60 -13.45 -0.08 13.33
CA ARG A 60 -12.13 -0.60 13.01
C ARG A 60 -11.16 -0.26 14.13
N SER A 61 -10.44 -1.27 14.58
CA SER A 61 -9.38 -1.11 15.56
C SER A 61 -8.09 -0.61 14.91
N ALA A 62 -7.25 0.03 15.71
CA ALA A 62 -5.88 0.36 15.35
C ALA A 62 -5.12 -0.92 15.02
N MET A 63 -4.28 -0.86 13.99
CA MET A 63 -3.30 -1.89 13.71
C MET A 63 -2.20 -1.82 14.75
N ASN A 64 -1.72 -2.99 15.19
CA ASN A 64 -0.50 -3.05 15.96
C ASN A 64 0.69 -2.61 15.10
N ASP A 65 1.72 -2.03 15.72
CA ASP A 65 2.90 -1.55 15.00
C ASP A 65 3.57 -2.68 14.21
N SER A 66 3.67 -3.87 14.80
CA SER A 66 4.23 -5.05 14.12
C SER A 66 3.43 -5.44 12.87
N GLU A 67 2.11 -5.38 12.93
CA GLU A 67 1.21 -5.68 11.81
C GLU A 67 1.36 -4.65 10.69
N TYR A 68 1.42 -3.36 11.06
CA TYR A 68 1.66 -2.28 10.11
C TYR A 68 3.00 -2.46 9.40
N GLN A 69 4.08 -2.75 10.14
CA GLN A 69 5.41 -2.93 9.56
C GLN A 69 5.46 -4.12 8.59
N ILE A 70 4.84 -5.24 8.96
CA ILE A 70 4.74 -6.41 8.06
C ILE A 70 3.98 -6.04 6.79
N TYR A 71 2.84 -5.37 6.92
CA TYR A 71 2.06 -4.94 5.77
C TYR A 71 2.84 -3.97 4.88
N TYR A 72 3.45 -2.96 5.47
CA TYR A 72 4.22 -1.93 4.76
C TYR A 72 5.39 -2.53 3.98
N ARG A 73 6.14 -3.47 4.58
CA ARG A 73 7.20 -4.20 3.85
C ARG A 73 6.65 -4.97 2.65
N ARG A 74 5.53 -5.68 2.81
CA ARG A 74 4.89 -6.40 1.70
C ARG A 74 4.44 -5.46 0.59
N TRP A 75 3.88 -4.30 0.96
CA TRP A 75 3.49 -3.26 0.01
C TRP A 75 4.72 -2.74 -0.75
N LEU A 76 5.82 -2.43 -0.09
CA LEU A 76 7.07 -2.00 -0.74
C LEU A 76 7.58 -3.03 -1.75
N SER A 77 7.61 -4.32 -1.38
CA SER A 77 8.01 -5.39 -2.31
C SER A 77 7.05 -5.55 -3.51
N SER A 78 5.77 -5.21 -3.34
CA SER A 78 4.80 -5.21 -4.44
C SER A 78 5.02 -4.03 -5.39
N VAL A 79 5.31 -2.84 -4.85
CA VAL A 79 5.57 -1.64 -5.63
C VAL A 79 6.87 -1.78 -6.42
N ALA A 80 7.94 -2.31 -5.79
CA ALA A 80 9.20 -2.58 -6.47
C ALA A 80 9.02 -3.49 -7.70
N ARG A 81 8.23 -4.56 -7.57
CA ARG A 81 7.90 -5.46 -8.69
C ARG A 81 7.06 -4.78 -9.77
N SER A 82 6.08 -3.94 -9.39
CA SER A 82 5.28 -3.20 -10.38
C SER A 82 6.10 -2.18 -11.17
N LYS A 83 7.16 -1.62 -10.58
CA LYS A 83 8.10 -0.72 -11.27
C LYS A 83 9.08 -1.47 -12.17
N ALA A 84 9.51 -2.67 -11.75
CA ALA A 84 10.30 -3.56 -12.59
C ALA A 84 9.47 -4.17 -13.76
N GLY A 85 8.14 -4.15 -13.68
CA GLY A 85 7.24 -4.63 -14.73
C GLY A 85 7.22 -3.80 -16.03
N PHE A 86 8.01 -2.73 -16.14
CA PHE A 86 8.28 -2.07 -17.43
C PHE A 86 9.57 -2.58 -18.12
N GLU A 87 10.33 -3.44 -17.43
CA GLU A 87 11.49 -4.17 -17.96
C GLU A 87 11.49 -5.60 -17.41
N GLN A 88 10.66 -6.48 -17.97
CA GLN A 88 11.01 -7.90 -17.95
C GLN A 88 10.35 -8.68 -19.07
N GLN A 89 11.10 -8.83 -20.16
CA GLN A 89 11.06 -10.01 -21.00
C GLN A 89 11.23 -11.27 -20.13
N SER A 90 10.35 -12.23 -20.40
CA SER A 90 10.29 -13.63 -19.97
C SER A 90 11.49 -14.19 -19.18
N VAL A 91 11.23 -14.65 -17.95
CA VAL A 91 12.05 -15.71 -17.30
C VAL A 91 11.10 -16.79 -16.77
N PRO A 92 11.30 -18.07 -17.10
CA PRO A 92 10.38 -19.14 -16.72
C PRO A 92 10.46 -19.46 -15.22
N SER A 93 9.30 -19.82 -14.67
CA SER A 93 9.09 -20.20 -13.28
C SER A 93 9.92 -21.43 -12.89
N GLN A 94 10.72 -21.31 -11.82
CA GLN A 94 11.11 -22.47 -11.03
C GLN A 94 10.78 -22.27 -9.55
N ASN A 95 9.98 -23.21 -9.06
CA ASN A 95 9.59 -23.40 -7.67
C ASN A 95 10.80 -23.37 -6.73
N ASN A 96 10.72 -22.59 -5.66
CA ASN A 96 11.26 -23.00 -4.36
C ASN A 96 10.68 -22.09 -3.26
N TYR A 97 9.82 -22.67 -2.42
CA TYR A 97 9.48 -22.11 -1.12
C TYR A 97 10.67 -22.33 -0.18
N LEU A 98 11.50 -21.31 0.00
CA LEU A 98 12.46 -21.26 1.11
C LEU A 98 12.42 -19.85 1.73
N SER A 99 12.12 -19.86 3.01
CA SER A 99 11.99 -18.76 3.98
C SER A 99 13.15 -17.75 3.93
N PRO A 100 12.91 -16.43 4.13
CA PRO A 100 13.99 -15.51 4.35
C PRO A 100 14.50 -15.67 5.80
N THR A 101 15.57 -16.44 5.95
CA THR A 101 16.45 -16.35 7.11
C THR A 101 17.64 -15.44 6.79
N MET A 102 17.87 -14.53 7.73
CA MET A 102 19.13 -13.91 8.13
C MET A 102 19.88 -12.91 7.21
N TYR A 103 20.24 -11.80 7.87
CA TYR A 103 21.12 -10.68 7.55
C TYR A 103 22.45 -11.04 6.88
N PRO A 104 23.09 -10.06 6.20
CA PRO A 104 24.32 -9.43 6.73
C PRO A 104 24.40 -7.93 6.36
N ALA A 105 25.32 -7.05 6.79
CA ALA A 105 26.36 -7.00 7.82
C ALA A 105 26.64 -5.50 8.06
N PHE A 106 26.96 -5.14 9.31
CA PHE A 106 27.50 -3.83 9.69
C PHE A 106 28.86 -3.60 9.02
N THR A 107 29.02 -2.54 8.24
CA THR A 107 30.36 -2.03 7.86
C THR A 107 30.75 -0.91 8.82
N GLY A 108 31.38 -1.29 9.94
CA GLY A 108 32.09 -0.36 10.81
C GLY A 108 33.49 -0.09 10.25
N SER A 109 33.74 1.15 9.86
CA SER A 109 35.07 1.69 9.55
C SER A 109 35.70 2.23 10.83
N ILE A 110 36.90 1.76 11.20
CA ILE A 110 37.95 2.56 11.89
C ILE A 110 39.28 1.79 11.88
N ASN A 111 40.28 2.38 11.22
CA ASN A 111 41.72 2.10 11.31
C ASN A 111 42.26 2.52 12.69
N PRO A 112 43.42 1.97 13.10
CA PRO A 112 44.67 2.73 12.93
C PRO A 112 45.74 2.01 12.09
#